data_AF-A0A6N1X3B2-F1
#
_entry.id   AF-A0A6N1X3B2-F1
#
_cell.length_a   1.000
_cell.length_b   1.000
_cell.length_c   1.000
_cell.angle_alpha   90.00
_cell.angle_beta   90.00
_cell.angle_gamma   90.00
#
_symmetry.space_group_name_H-M   'P 1'
#
loop_
_entity.id
_entity.type
_entity.pdbx_description
1 polymer ?
#
loop_
_entity_poly.entity_id
_entity_poly.type
_entity_poly.pdbx_seq_one_letter_code
_entity_poly.pdbx_strand_id
1 'polypeptide(L)'
;MAPDPLAAVVHVLGARHSGAEALCADLAHSLPRYTVLNASPEWLDAAPPRALPVSGRHCWLLCGLDLECPAPEQHWQQAEDAALRAQLARAGLVFRMVYGMTPQQRLAQALQAIDAVAPCEATALHRASAASQRLRPMCEQCSDPDCERRLFSALGR
;
A
#
# COMPACT_ATOMS: atom_id res chain seq x y z
N MET A 1 30.59 2.88 3.58
CA MET A 1 29.87 1.60 3.40
C MET A 1 28.74 1.89 2.42
N ALA A 2 28.89 1.49 1.15
CA ALA A 2 27.85 1.73 0.16
C ALA A 2 26.63 0.86 0.50
N PRO A 3 25.39 1.35 0.32
CA PRO A 3 24.20 0.52 0.49
C PRO A 3 24.27 -0.67 -0.47
N ASP A 4 23.92 -1.87 0.01
CA ASP A 4 23.82 -3.07 -0.83
C ASP A 4 22.79 -2.79 -1.94
N PRO A 5 23.18 -2.84 -3.24
CA PRO A 5 22.29 -2.53 -4.35
C PRO A 5 21.10 -3.48 -4.49
N LEU A 6 21.02 -4.54 -3.68
CA LEU A 6 19.91 -5.48 -3.59
C LEU A 6 18.99 -5.26 -2.37
N ALA A 7 19.20 -4.22 -1.55
CA ALA A 7 18.38 -3.96 -0.38
C ALA A 7 16.95 -3.58 -0.79
N ALA A 8 16.03 -4.54 -0.72
CA ALA A 8 14.62 -4.29 -0.92
C ALA A 8 14.03 -3.59 0.32
N VAL A 9 13.23 -2.56 0.09
CA VAL A 9 12.57 -1.76 1.12
C VAL A 9 11.08 -2.08 1.11
N VAL A 10 10.54 -2.50 2.25
CA VAL A 10 9.12 -2.77 2.45
C VAL A 10 8.52 -1.63 3.25
N HIS A 11 7.56 -0.93 2.65
CA HIS A 11 6.79 0.14 3.29
C HIS A 11 5.46 -0.44 3.74
N VAL A 12 5.22 -0.45 5.05
CA VAL A 12 3.95 -0.88 5.65
C VAL A 12 3.17 0.35 6.04
N LEU A 13 1.95 0.45 5.53
CA LEU A 13 1.00 1.53 5.81
C LEU A 13 -0.25 0.93 6.44
N GLY A 14 -0.97 1.74 7.20
CA GLY A 14 -2.31 1.40 7.66
C GLY A 14 -2.88 2.49 8.54
N ALA A 15 -4.21 2.54 8.58
CA ALA A 15 -4.92 3.39 9.54
C ALA A 15 -4.69 2.91 10.97
N ARG A 16 -5.08 3.73 11.95
CA ARG A 16 -5.19 3.27 13.34
C ARG A 16 -5.96 1.95 13.45
N HIS A 17 -5.60 1.10 14.41
CA HIS A 17 -6.22 -0.20 14.64
C HIS A 17 -6.18 -1.19 13.46
N SER A 18 -5.47 -0.89 12.36
CA SER A 18 -5.32 -1.81 11.22
C SER A 18 -4.25 -2.89 11.43
N GLY A 19 -3.46 -2.80 12.51
CA GLY A 19 -2.39 -3.74 12.81
C GLY A 19 -1.08 -3.49 12.05
N ALA A 20 -0.94 -2.34 11.37
CA ALA A 20 0.26 -2.00 10.60
C ALA A 20 1.56 -2.01 11.42
N GLU A 21 1.54 -1.51 12.66
CA GLU A 21 2.71 -1.51 13.55
C GLU A 21 3.16 -2.93 13.91
N ALA A 22 2.21 -3.80 14.29
CA ALA A 22 2.49 -5.19 14.62
C ALA A 22 3.04 -5.94 13.38
N LEU A 23 2.39 -5.76 12.23
CA LEU A 23 2.86 -6.35 10.97
C LEU A 23 4.26 -5.87 10.58
N CYS A 24 4.56 -4.58 10.77
CA CYS A 24 5.89 -4.03 10.52
C CYS A 24 6.96 -4.71 11.39
N ALA A 25 6.67 -4.91 12.68
CA ALA A 25 7.57 -5.61 13.59
C ALA A 25 7.79 -7.08 13.19
N ASP A 26 6.70 -7.79 12.85
CA ASP A 26 6.75 -9.20 12.42
C ASP A 26 7.54 -9.37 11.13
N LEU A 27 7.38 -8.45 10.17
CA LEU A 27 8.14 -8.44 8.93
C LEU A 27 9.61 -8.11 9.15
N ALA A 28 9.93 -7.12 10.00
CA ALA A 28 11.31 -6.77 10.32
C ALA A 28 12.04 -7.96 10.98
N HIS A 29 11.34 -8.74 11.80
CA HIS A 29 11.87 -9.97 12.37
C HIS A 29 12.07 -11.08 11.33
N SER A 30 11.08 -11.27 10.44
CA SER A 30 11.07 -12.37 9.45
C SER A 30 12.00 -12.12 8.25
N LEU A 31 12.29 -10.87 7.94
CA LEU A 31 13.05 -10.44 6.77
C LEU A 31 14.29 -9.62 7.16
N PRO A 32 15.28 -10.21 7.84
CA PRO A 32 16.45 -9.48 8.37
C PRO A 32 17.36 -8.86 7.29
N ARG A 33 17.12 -9.19 6.01
CA ARG A 33 17.84 -8.64 4.84
C ARG A 33 17.09 -7.50 4.15
N TYR A 34 15.87 -7.19 4.61
CA TYR A 34 15.03 -6.14 4.06
C TYR A 34 14.98 -4.96 5.03
N THR A 35 14.90 -3.76 4.47
CA THR A 35 14.58 -2.58 5.28
C THR A 35 13.06 -2.48 5.37
N VAL A 36 12.48 -2.73 6.55
CA VAL A 36 11.03 -2.62 6.77
C VAL A 36 10.75 -1.31 7.48
N LEU A 37 9.87 -0.49 6.89
CA LEU A 37 9.52 0.84 7.37
C LEU A 37 8.01 0.91 7.63
N ASN A 38 7.63 1.38 8.81
CA ASN A 38 6.26 1.83 9.05
C ASN A 38 6.13 3.24 8.48
N ALA A 39 5.44 3.38 7.35
CA ALA A 39 5.31 4.64 6.64
C ALA A 39 4.06 5.39 7.12
N SER A 40 4.25 6.67 7.45
CA SER A 40 3.17 7.57 7.85
C SER A 40 2.63 8.37 6.65
N PRO A 41 1.34 8.76 6.62
CA PRO A 41 0.76 9.60 5.56
C PRO A 41 1.52 10.92 5.32
N GLU A 42 2.21 11.46 6.33
CA GLU A 42 3.03 12.66 6.20
C GLU A 42 4.19 12.49 5.19
N TRP A 43 4.68 11.26 4.99
CA TRP A 43 5.70 10.97 3.98
C TRP A 43 5.16 11.05 2.55
N LEU A 44 3.85 10.87 2.34
CA LEU A 44 3.22 10.92 1.02
C LEU A 44 2.73 12.33 0.64
N ASP A 45 2.42 13.18 1.63
CA ASP A 45 2.00 14.57 1.40
C ASP A 45 3.18 15.53 1.22
N ALA A 46 4.38 15.19 1.73
CA ALA A 46 5.61 15.81 1.26
C ALA A 46 5.71 15.54 -0.26
N ALA A 47 5.88 16.59 -1.08
CA ALA A 47 5.98 16.48 -2.54
C ALA A 47 6.68 15.17 -2.92
N PRO A 48 6.06 14.32 -3.79
CA PRO A 48 6.43 12.92 -3.94
C PRO A 48 7.94 12.86 -4.00
N PRO A 49 8.62 12.07 -3.13
CA PRO A 49 10.06 12.16 -2.96
C PRO A 49 10.68 12.28 -4.33
N ARG A 50 11.15 13.51 -4.65
CA ARG A 50 11.49 13.92 -6.02
C ARG A 50 12.60 13.03 -6.60
N ALA A 51 13.27 12.30 -5.71
CA ALA A 51 13.83 11.00 -5.97
C ALA A 51 13.54 10.10 -4.74
N LEU A 52 12.69 9.08 -4.86
CA LEU A 52 13.00 7.84 -4.15
C LEU A 52 14.42 7.49 -4.57
N PRO A 53 15.35 7.14 -3.66
CA PRO A 53 16.67 6.68 -4.07
C PRO A 53 16.44 5.56 -5.11
N VAL A 54 16.82 5.82 -6.36
CA VAL A 54 16.50 4.99 -7.54
C VAL A 54 17.28 3.66 -7.51
N SER A 55 17.72 3.24 -6.34
CA SER A 55 18.61 2.13 -6.10
C SER A 55 18.01 1.31 -4.97
N GLY A 56 17.06 0.46 -5.31
CA GLY A 56 16.39 -0.44 -4.38
C GLY A 56 15.02 -0.90 -4.89
N ARG A 57 14.61 -2.09 -4.49
CA ARG A 57 13.29 -2.65 -4.82
C ARG A 57 12.29 -2.22 -3.76
N HIS A 58 11.26 -1.48 -4.13
CA HIS A 58 10.25 -1.00 -3.19
C HIS A 58 8.99 -1.88 -3.24
N CYS A 59 8.52 -2.34 -2.09
CA CYS A 59 7.22 -2.98 -1.94
C CYS A 59 6.36 -2.14 -1.00
N TRP A 60 5.14 -1.81 -1.42
CA TRP A 60 4.19 -1.02 -0.63
C TRP A 60 3.03 -1.91 -0.20
N LEU A 61 2.83 -2.03 1.11
CA LEU A 61 1.77 -2.80 1.74
C LEU A 61 0.83 -1.86 2.47
N LEU A 62 -0.49 -2.04 2.31
CA LEU A 62 -1.52 -1.31 3.04
C LEU A 62 -2.39 -2.29 3.83
N CYS A 63 -2.46 -2.11 5.14
CA CYS A 63 -3.28 -2.93 6.03
C CYS A 63 -4.77 -2.60 5.86
N GLY A 64 -5.59 -3.64 5.71
CA GLY A 64 -7.05 -3.53 5.71
C GLY A 64 -7.64 -3.31 7.10
N LEU A 65 -8.94 -2.99 7.12
CA LEU A 65 -9.73 -2.65 8.31
C LEU A 65 -10.50 -3.86 8.89
N ASP A 66 -9.97 -5.06 8.70
CA ASP A 66 -10.58 -6.33 9.15
C ASP A 66 -10.31 -6.67 10.63
N LEU A 67 -9.46 -5.88 11.31
CA LEU A 67 -9.30 -5.96 12.76
C LEU A 67 -10.35 -5.11 13.48
N GLU A 68 -10.70 -5.52 14.69
CA GLU A 68 -11.64 -4.79 15.51
C GLU A 68 -11.13 -3.38 15.83
N CYS A 69 -12.00 -2.40 15.59
CA CYS A 69 -11.77 -1.01 15.92
C CYS A 69 -12.89 -0.53 16.86
N PRO A 70 -12.57 0.14 17.98
CA PRO A 70 -13.58 0.70 18.87
C PRO A 70 -14.55 1.61 18.11
N ALA A 71 -15.85 1.45 18.33
CA ALA A 71 -16.91 2.22 17.67
C ALA A 71 -16.66 3.76 17.57
N PRO A 72 -16.20 4.48 18.62
CA PRO A 72 -15.94 5.91 18.50
C PRO A 72 -14.77 6.26 17.56
N GLU A 73 -13.91 5.31 17.23
CA GLU A 73 -12.71 5.49 16.42
C GLU A 73 -12.86 4.98 14.97
N GLN A 74 -13.92 4.22 14.68
CA GLN A 74 -14.17 3.63 13.35
C GLN A 74 -14.21 4.68 12.24
N HIS A 75 -14.85 5.83 12.48
CA HIS A 75 -14.91 6.89 11.48
C HIS A 75 -13.52 7.47 11.17
N TRP A 76 -12.68 7.63 12.19
CA TRP A 76 -11.30 8.11 12.02
C TRP A 76 -10.43 7.08 11.31
N GLN A 77 -10.59 5.79 11.65
CA GLN A 77 -9.90 4.70 10.96
C GLN A 77 -10.27 4.65 9.47
N GLN A 78 -11.54 4.76 9.14
CA GLN A 78 -12.01 4.79 7.74
C GLN A 78 -11.49 6.02 6.98
N ALA A 79 -11.51 7.19 7.63
CA ALA A 79 -11.01 8.42 7.03
C ALA A 79 -9.49 8.34 6.76
N GLU A 80 -8.71 7.77 7.67
CA GLU A 80 -7.27 7.55 7.51
C GLU A 80 -6.97 6.55 6.39
N ASP A 81 -7.67 5.42 6.33
CA ASP A 81 -7.50 4.43 5.26
C ASP A 81 -7.81 5.04 3.88
N ALA A 82 -8.93 5.78 3.78
CA ALA A 82 -9.30 6.47 2.55
C ALA A 82 -8.25 7.52 2.15
N ALA A 83 -7.70 8.26 3.12
CA ALA A 83 -6.64 9.24 2.87
C ALA A 83 -5.36 8.57 2.35
N LEU A 84 -4.93 7.47 2.97
CA LEU A 84 -3.77 6.67 2.54
C LEU A 84 -3.92 6.16 1.11
N ARG A 85 -5.09 5.58 0.78
CA ARG A 85 -5.39 5.12 -0.59
C ARG A 85 -5.35 6.27 -1.60
N ALA A 86 -5.94 7.42 -1.26
CA ALA A 86 -5.93 8.60 -2.12
C ALA A 86 -4.51 9.16 -2.32
N GLN A 87 -3.67 9.11 -1.28
CA GLN A 87 -2.26 9.50 -1.33
C GLN A 87 -1.40 8.56 -2.20
N LEU A 88 -1.57 7.25 -2.05
CA LEU A 88 -0.88 6.26 -2.90
C LEU A 88 -1.30 6.41 -4.37
N ALA A 89 -2.59 6.61 -4.62
CA ALA A 89 -3.15 6.81 -5.95
C ALA A 89 -2.62 8.08 -6.62
N ARG A 90 -2.62 9.24 -5.92
CA ARG A 90 -2.06 10.49 -6.48
C ARG A 90 -0.57 10.38 -6.78
N ALA A 91 0.16 9.58 -6.00
CA ALA A 91 1.59 9.34 -6.19
C ALA A 91 1.87 8.30 -7.29
N GLY A 92 0.84 7.63 -7.82
CA GLY A 92 1.00 6.55 -8.81
C GLY A 92 1.73 5.31 -8.26
N LEU A 93 1.73 5.13 -6.93
CA LEU A 93 2.42 4.03 -6.28
C LEU A 93 1.54 2.77 -6.31
N VAL A 94 2.12 1.68 -6.81
CA VAL A 94 1.47 0.36 -6.77
C VAL A 94 1.67 -0.22 -5.37
N PHE A 95 0.57 -0.62 -4.74
CA PHE A 95 0.57 -1.25 -3.43
C PHE A 95 -0.21 -2.58 -3.43
N ARG A 96 -0.09 -3.33 -2.33
CA ARG A 96 -0.85 -4.56 -2.07
C ARG A 96 -1.58 -4.41 -0.74
N MET A 97 -2.84 -4.84 -0.70
CA MET A 97 -3.58 -4.92 0.54
C MET A 97 -3.13 -6.13 1.36
N VAL A 98 -3.06 -5.98 2.68
CA VAL A 98 -2.84 -7.05 3.65
C VAL A 98 -4.05 -7.11 4.58
N TYR A 99 -4.70 -8.26 4.65
CA TYR A 99 -5.85 -8.56 5.48
C TYR A 99 -5.51 -9.74 6.42
N GLY A 100 -6.32 -9.97 7.44
CA GLY A 100 -6.22 -11.14 8.32
C GLY A 100 -6.57 -10.79 9.76
N MET A 101 -7.39 -11.63 10.39
CA MET A 101 -7.83 -11.41 11.76
C MET A 101 -6.77 -11.79 12.81
N THR A 102 -5.69 -12.46 12.38
CA THR A 102 -4.58 -12.87 13.25
C THR A 102 -3.23 -12.35 12.74
N PRO A 103 -2.25 -12.12 13.62
CA PRO A 103 -0.90 -11.72 13.21
C PRO A 103 -0.28 -12.69 12.18
N GLN A 104 -0.44 -14.01 12.40
CA GLN A 104 0.11 -15.03 11.53
C GLN A 104 -0.47 -14.99 10.10
N GLN A 105 -1.78 -14.76 9.96
CA GLN A 105 -2.44 -14.63 8.66
C GLN A 105 -1.91 -13.41 7.89
N ARG A 106 -1.78 -12.27 8.58
CA ARG A 106 -1.26 -11.03 7.99
C ARG A 106 0.19 -11.17 7.57
N LEU A 107 1.03 -11.75 8.41
CA LEU A 107 2.41 -12.03 8.08
C LEU A 107 2.51 -12.94 6.85
N ALA A 108 1.75 -14.02 6.81
CA ALA A 108 1.74 -14.93 5.67
C ALA A 108 1.30 -14.24 4.37
N GLN A 109 0.24 -13.42 4.40
CA GLN A 109 -0.20 -12.67 3.23
C GLN A 109 0.82 -11.61 2.80
N ALA A 110 1.45 -10.92 3.74
CA ALA A 110 2.47 -9.93 3.46
C ALA A 110 3.71 -10.56 2.80
N LEU A 111 4.17 -11.71 3.31
CA LEU A 111 5.27 -12.46 2.71
C LEU A 111 4.92 -12.91 1.29
N GLN A 112 3.71 -13.43 1.05
CA GLN A 112 3.24 -13.77 -0.30
C GLN A 112 3.21 -12.54 -1.24
N ALA A 113 2.80 -11.38 -0.74
CA ALA A 113 2.77 -10.14 -1.52
C ALA A 113 4.19 -9.67 -1.89
N ILE A 114 5.13 -9.77 -0.96
CA ILE A 114 6.54 -9.43 -1.17
C ILE A 114 7.18 -10.41 -2.17
N ASP A 115 6.92 -11.70 -2.01
CA ASP A 115 7.38 -12.75 -2.92
C ASP A 115 6.76 -12.63 -4.32
N ALA A 116 5.55 -12.11 -4.46
CA ALA A 116 4.96 -11.82 -5.78
C ALA A 116 5.59 -10.59 -6.46
N VAL A 117 6.19 -9.68 -5.69
CA VAL A 117 7.00 -8.56 -6.20
C VAL A 117 8.43 -9.02 -6.49
N ALA A 118 8.94 -10.05 -5.80
CA ALA A 118 10.27 -10.65 -5.98
C ALA A 118 10.61 -11.11 -7.44
N PRO A 119 9.66 -11.64 -8.25
CA PRO A 119 9.89 -11.94 -9.67
C PRO A 119 9.49 -10.81 -10.63
N CYS A 120 8.86 -9.72 -10.17
CA CYS A 120 8.30 -8.66 -11.02
C CYS A 120 9.03 -7.31 -10.86
N GLU A 121 10.35 -7.29 -11.03
CA GLU A 121 11.07 -6.06 -11.37
C GLU A 121 10.87 -5.78 -12.87
N ALA A 122 10.06 -4.77 -13.28
CA ALA A 122 10.27 -4.06 -14.56
C ALA A 122 9.22 -3.00 -14.93
N THR A 123 8.03 -2.92 -14.34
CA THR A 123 6.90 -2.21 -15.00
C THR A 123 6.38 -0.96 -14.28
N ALA A 124 7.26 -0.13 -13.71
CA ALA A 124 6.90 1.25 -13.35
C ALA A 124 7.69 2.33 -14.12
N LEU A 125 8.65 1.94 -14.98
CA LEU A 125 9.46 2.88 -15.78
C LEU A 125 8.94 3.13 -17.21
N HIS A 126 7.80 2.55 -17.61
CA HIS A 126 7.22 2.75 -18.95
C HIS A 126 5.75 3.17 -18.91
N ARG A 127 5.46 4.39 -18.46
CA ARG A 127 4.22 5.07 -18.88
C ARG A 127 4.31 6.57 -19.09
N ALA A 128 5.53 7.09 -19.27
CA ALA A 128 5.73 8.39 -19.90
C ALA A 128 6.00 8.16 -21.39
N SER A 129 4.92 8.01 -22.17
CA SER A 129 4.84 8.13 -23.65
C SER A 129 3.99 7.02 -24.25
N ALA A 130 2.69 7.24 -24.27
CA ALA A 130 1.83 6.89 -25.40
C ALA A 130 0.43 7.38 -25.06
N ALA A 131 0.05 8.50 -25.66
CA ALA A 131 -1.34 8.90 -25.77
C ALA A 131 -2.11 7.77 -26.47
N SER A 132 -2.85 6.97 -25.71
CA SER A 132 -3.86 6.07 -26.26
C SER A 132 -4.86 5.71 -25.16
N GLN A 133 -6.03 6.35 -25.28
CA GLN A 133 -7.33 5.92 -24.76
C GLN A 133 -7.39 5.71 -23.25
N ARG A 134 -7.95 6.73 -22.57
CA ARG A 134 -8.25 6.76 -21.13
C ARG A 134 -9.29 5.69 -20.78
N LEU A 135 -8.85 4.44 -20.72
CA LEU A 135 -9.49 3.45 -19.86
C LEU A 135 -9.32 3.96 -18.43
N ARG A 136 -10.43 4.36 -17.83
CA ARG A 136 -10.47 4.69 -16.40
C ARG A 136 -9.91 3.48 -15.66
N PRO A 137 -8.98 3.63 -14.69
CA PRO A 137 -8.57 2.50 -13.88
C PRO A 137 -9.82 1.99 -13.17
N MET A 138 -10.27 0.81 -13.61
CA MET A 138 -11.39 0.11 -13.03
C MET A 138 -11.05 -0.17 -11.57
N CYS A 139 -12.02 0.09 -10.71
CA CYS A 139 -12.05 -0.04 -9.26
C CYS A 139 -11.85 -1.49 -8.75
N GLU A 140 -11.04 -2.31 -9.42
CA GLU A 140 -10.91 -3.75 -9.13
C GLU A 140 -10.05 -4.03 -7.89
N GLN A 141 -9.38 -3.01 -7.34
CA GLN A 141 -8.61 -3.08 -6.10
C GLN A 141 -9.21 -2.27 -4.94
N CYS A 142 -10.32 -1.57 -5.16
CA CYS A 142 -10.98 -0.78 -4.14
C CYS A 142 -12.30 -1.46 -3.77
N SER A 143 -12.26 -2.43 -2.85
CA SER A 143 -13.45 -2.92 -2.13
C SER A 143 -13.97 -1.88 -1.14
N ASP A 144 -14.16 -0.65 -1.61
CA ASP A 144 -14.62 0.50 -0.84
C ASP A 144 -16.09 0.79 -1.18
N PRO A 145 -16.99 0.79 -0.18
CA PRO A 145 -18.42 0.96 -0.41
C PRO A 145 -18.80 2.36 -0.93
N ASP A 146 -17.95 3.38 -0.74
CA ASP A 146 -18.14 4.71 -1.29
C ASP A 146 -17.76 4.77 -2.78
N CYS A 147 -16.78 3.97 -3.20
CA CYS A 147 -16.40 3.78 -4.60
C CYS A 147 -17.50 3.06 -5.40
N GLU A 148 -18.08 2.00 -4.84
CA GLU A 148 -19.23 1.29 -5.43
C GLU A 148 -20.44 2.22 -5.60
N ARG A 149 -20.77 3.02 -4.57
CA ARG A 149 -21.85 4.00 -4.64
C ARG A 149 -21.67 5.04 -5.74
N ARG A 150 -20.43 5.48 -6.00
CA ARG A 150 -20.13 6.40 -7.11
C ARG A 150 -20.25 5.73 -8.48
N LEU A 151 -19.86 4.46 -8.57
CA LEU A 151 -20.00 3.66 -9.80
C LEU A 151 -21.48 3.49 -10.18
N PHE A 152 -22.32 3.08 -9.23
CA PHE A 152 -23.76 2.93 -9.46
C PHE A 152 -24.46 4.27 -9.76
N SER A 153 -24.04 5.36 -9.12
CA SER A 153 -24.59 6.69 -9.41
C SER A 153 -24.22 7.19 -10.81
N ALA A 154 -23.07 6.77 -11.35
CA ALA A 154 -22.59 7.16 -12.67
C ALA A 154 -23.21 6.35 -13.82
N LEU A 155 -23.82 5.18 -13.54
CA LEU A 155 -24.52 4.33 -14.51
C LEU A 155 -26.01 4.70 -14.69
N GLY A 156 -26.48 5.76 -14.01
CA GLY A 156 -27.87 6.19 -14.01
C GLY A 156 -28.21 7.38 -14.93
N ARG A 157 -27.65 7.45 -16.15
CA ARG A 157 -28.17 8.32 -17.23
C ARG A 157 -28.02 7.67 -18.60
#